data_AF-A0A9N9YWZ7-F1
#
_entry.id   AF-A0A9N9YWZ7-F1
#
_cell.length_a   1.000
_cell.length_b   1.000
_cell.length_c   1.000
_cell.angle_alpha   90.00
_cell.angle_beta   90.00
_cell.angle_gamma   90.00
#
_symmetry.space_group_name_H-M   'P 1'
#
loop_
_entity.id
_entity.type
_entity.pdbx_description
1 polymer ?
#
loop_
_entity_poly.entity_id
_entity_poly.type
_entity_poly.pdbx_seq_one_letter_code
_entity_poly.pdbx_strand_id
1 'polypeptide(L)'
;MYPPLLMIFRLTAKIMLPEWVTQSAEMGCMWKSISVICMLINDIYSLQKELRNGVAQSAIPILWSASEPNDLDPIVQNLLREIEGAITSFDQATASLGHQYEMKGRSSSDLRAYADACRHIATGLWRWTLSSPRYNMPKYLQPDGMAVIPLGE
;
A
#
# COMPACT_ATOMS: atom_id res chain seq x y z
N MET A 1 -17.23 -3.71 1.36
CA MET A 1 -16.76 -4.13 2.69
C MET A 1 -15.57 -3.26 3.07
N TYR A 2 -15.56 -2.66 4.26
CA TYR A 2 -14.42 -1.84 4.73
C TYR A 2 -13.22 -2.74 5.06
N PRO A 3 -12.02 -2.48 4.52
CA PRO A 3 -10.82 -3.19 4.94
C PRO A 3 -10.54 -2.92 6.43
N PRO A 4 -10.18 -3.94 7.24
CA PRO A 4 -9.93 -3.76 8.68
C PRO A 4 -8.90 -2.68 9.01
N LEU A 5 -7.85 -2.55 8.19
CA LEU A 5 -6.81 -1.52 8.36
C LEU A 5 -7.37 -0.10 8.24
N LEU A 6 -8.42 0.10 7.44
CA LEU A 6 -9.04 1.40 7.20
C LEU A 6 -10.13 1.72 8.21
N MET A 7 -10.64 0.70 8.93
CA MET A 7 -11.50 0.90 10.10
C MET A 7 -10.79 1.70 11.19
N ILE A 8 -9.46 1.57 11.29
CA ILE A 8 -8.64 2.34 12.24
C ILE A 8 -8.89 3.83 12.08
N PHE A 9 -9.01 4.36 10.87
CA PHE A 9 -9.23 5.79 10.67
C PHE A 9 -10.57 6.28 11.21
N ARG A 10 -11.63 5.50 11.03
CA ARG A 10 -12.92 5.80 11.63
C ARG A 10 -12.83 5.83 13.16
N LEU A 11 -12.03 4.93 13.75
CA LEU A 11 -11.87 4.80 15.20
C LEU A 11 -10.93 5.84 15.81
N THR A 12 -9.84 6.20 15.13
CA THR A 12 -8.75 7.01 15.70
C THR A 12 -8.79 8.46 15.27
N ALA A 13 -9.18 8.75 14.02
CA ALA A 13 -9.17 10.11 13.49
C ALA A 13 -10.46 10.88 13.76
N LYS A 14 -11.52 10.22 14.26
CA LYS A 14 -12.86 10.79 14.45
C LYS A 14 -13.43 11.47 13.18
N ILE A 15 -12.94 11.09 12.01
CA ILE A 15 -13.39 11.61 10.73
C ILE A 15 -14.69 10.88 10.36
N MET A 16 -15.77 11.64 10.17
CA MET A 16 -17.06 11.11 9.75
C MET A 16 -17.35 11.56 8.32
N LEU A 17 -17.08 10.68 7.37
CA LEU A 17 -17.46 10.93 5.98
C LEU A 17 -18.95 10.65 5.77
N PRO A 18 -19.66 11.45 4.97
CA PRO A 18 -21.06 11.20 4.61
C PRO A 18 -21.24 9.83 3.96
N GLU A 19 -22.42 9.24 4.13
CA GLU A 19 -22.73 7.90 3.60
C GLU A 19 -22.49 7.81 2.09
N TRP A 20 -22.94 8.81 1.33
CA TRP A 20 -22.77 8.88 -0.13
C TRP A 20 -21.29 8.85 -0.57
N VAL A 21 -20.37 9.31 0.29
CA VAL A 21 -18.92 9.22 0.04
C VAL A 21 -18.46 7.82 0.36
N THR A 22 -18.82 7.29 1.52
CA THR A 22 -18.39 5.95 1.96
C THR A 22 -18.89 4.81 1.09
N GLN A 23 -19.99 5.02 0.36
CA GLN A 23 -20.58 4.07 -0.58
C GLN A 23 -20.22 4.36 -2.04
N SER A 24 -19.45 5.42 -2.31
CA SER A 24 -19.02 5.78 -3.66
C SER A 24 -18.04 4.77 -4.25
N ALA A 25 -18.01 4.69 -5.59
CA ALA A 25 -17.04 3.87 -6.30
C ALA A 25 -15.60 4.36 -6.06
N GLU A 26 -15.42 5.67 -5.95
CA GLU A 26 -14.14 6.32 -5.68
C GLU A 26 -13.60 5.96 -4.31
N MET A 27 -14.43 5.94 -3.27
CA MET A 27 -13.99 5.50 -1.95
C MET A 27 -13.60 4.02 -1.96
N GLY A 28 -14.35 3.19 -2.68
CA GLY A 28 -13.97 1.79 -2.94
C GLY A 28 -12.61 1.69 -3.64
N CYS A 29 -12.34 2.54 -4.62
CA CYS A 29 -11.06 2.63 -5.32
C CYS A 29 -9.93 3.04 -4.35
N MET A 30 -10.12 4.08 -3.55
CA MET A 30 -9.15 4.51 -2.53
C MET A 30 -8.79 3.37 -1.58
N TRP A 31 -9.78 2.62 -1.09
CA TRP A 31 -9.57 1.50 -0.19
C TRP A 31 -8.83 0.33 -0.85
N LYS A 32 -9.17 0.02 -2.10
CA LYS A 32 -8.47 -1.00 -2.87
C LYS A 32 -7.01 -0.61 -3.06
N SER A 33 -6.76 0.60 -3.54
CA SER A 33 -5.40 1.11 -3.79
C SER A 33 -4.53 1.07 -2.55
N ILE A 34 -5.01 1.58 -1.42
CA ILE A 34 -4.19 1.58 -0.19
C ILE A 34 -3.91 0.17 0.33
N SER A 35 -4.87 -0.76 0.15
CA SER A 35 -4.69 -2.16 0.52
C SER A 35 -3.62 -2.82 -0.34
N VAL A 36 -3.65 -2.60 -1.66
CA VAL A 36 -2.63 -3.09 -2.60
C VAL A 36 -1.25 -2.54 -2.23
N ILE A 37 -1.12 -1.23 -2.01
CA ILE A 37 0.14 -0.60 -1.62
C ILE A 37 0.70 -1.25 -0.34
N CYS A 38 -0.14 -1.39 0.70
CA CYS A 38 0.30 -1.95 1.97
C CYS A 38 0.71 -3.42 1.86
N MET A 39 -0.06 -4.22 1.10
CA MET A 39 0.25 -5.63 0.87
C MET A 39 1.57 -5.79 0.11
N LEU A 40 1.75 -5.08 -1.01
CA LEU A 40 2.94 -5.24 -1.85
C LEU A 40 4.21 -4.72 -1.17
N ILE A 41 4.12 -3.62 -0.41
CA ILE A 41 5.23 -3.19 0.46
C ILE A 41 5.58 -4.30 1.46
N ASN A 42 4.59 -4.95 2.06
CA ASN A 42 4.87 -6.07 2.96
C ASN A 42 5.60 -7.19 2.23
N ASP A 43 5.03 -7.69 1.14
CA ASP A 43 5.50 -8.85 0.38
C ASP A 43 6.93 -8.68 -0.18
N ILE A 44 7.25 -7.48 -0.68
CA ILE A 44 8.58 -7.19 -1.24
C ILE A 44 9.64 -7.23 -0.15
N TYR A 45 9.42 -6.53 0.96
CA TYR A 45 10.42 -6.40 2.02
C TYR A 45 10.40 -7.59 3.01
N SER A 46 9.32 -8.38 3.04
CA SER A 46 9.22 -9.60 3.84
C SER A 46 9.81 -10.82 3.16
N LEU A 47 10.04 -10.78 1.84
CA LEU A 47 10.40 -11.93 1.02
C LEU A 47 11.56 -12.75 1.63
N GLN A 48 12.67 -12.10 2.00
CA GLN A 48 13.82 -12.82 2.58
C GLN A 48 13.43 -13.57 3.88
N LYS A 49 12.65 -12.93 4.75
CA LYS A 49 12.18 -13.53 6.00
C LYS A 49 11.25 -14.71 5.72
N GLU A 50 10.38 -14.59 4.72
CA GLU A 50 9.40 -15.61 4.34
C GLU A 50 10.05 -16.83 3.72
N LEU A 51 10.99 -16.64 2.79
CA LEU A 51 11.78 -17.72 2.20
C LEU A 51 12.56 -18.51 3.27
N ARG A 52 13.24 -17.81 4.20
CA ARG A 52 13.96 -18.48 5.32
C ARG A 52 13.04 -19.32 6.21
N ASN A 53 11.78 -18.92 6.35
CA ASN A 53 10.82 -19.59 7.23
C ASN A 53 9.94 -20.61 6.49
N GLY A 54 10.17 -20.84 5.19
CA GLY A 54 9.35 -21.74 4.37
C GLY A 54 7.91 -21.24 4.16
N VAL A 55 7.67 -19.93 4.26
CA VAL A 55 6.35 -19.33 4.05
C VAL A 55 6.26 -18.79 2.62
N ALA A 56 5.28 -19.24 1.85
CA ALA A 56 5.06 -18.81 0.46
C ALA A 56 3.82 -17.89 0.30
N GLN A 57 3.32 -17.30 1.39
CA GLN A 57 2.16 -16.40 1.38
C GLN A 57 2.55 -14.97 1.01
N SER A 58 3.13 -14.80 -0.17
CA SER A 58 3.49 -13.51 -0.77
C SER A 58 3.22 -13.57 -2.27
N ALA A 59 2.94 -12.42 -2.88
CA ALA A 59 2.75 -12.32 -4.32
C ALA A 59 3.98 -12.83 -5.10
N ILE A 60 5.19 -12.68 -4.55
CA ILE A 60 6.44 -13.01 -5.26
C ILE A 60 6.57 -14.54 -5.49
N PRO A 61 6.52 -15.41 -4.46
CA PRO A 61 6.55 -16.87 -4.67
C PRO A 61 5.42 -17.38 -5.59
N ILE A 62 4.23 -16.79 -5.52
CA ILE A 62 3.09 -17.18 -6.36
C ILE A 62 3.38 -16.83 -7.82
N LEU A 63 3.80 -15.61 -8.11
CA LEU A 63 4.14 -15.18 -9.47
C LEU A 63 5.36 -15.92 -10.01
N TRP A 64 6.34 -16.22 -9.16
CA TRP A 64 7.51 -17.03 -9.49
C TRP A 64 7.10 -18.43 -9.97
N SER A 65 6.17 -19.08 -9.28
CA SER A 65 5.72 -20.44 -9.63
C SER A 65 5.09 -20.55 -11.02
N ALA A 66 4.62 -19.43 -11.58
CA ALA A 66 4.03 -19.33 -12.91
C ALA A 66 4.99 -18.78 -13.97
N SER A 67 6.23 -18.44 -13.60
CA SER A 67 7.23 -17.81 -14.48
C SER A 67 8.33 -18.78 -14.86
N GLU A 68 9.15 -18.42 -15.86
CA GLU A 68 10.34 -19.22 -16.17
C GLU A 68 11.33 -19.21 -14.99
N PRO A 69 12.01 -20.34 -14.70
CA PRO A 69 12.95 -20.39 -13.60
C PRO A 69 14.10 -19.41 -13.84
N ASN A 70 14.42 -18.62 -12.81
CA ASN A 70 15.67 -17.85 -12.62
C ASN A 70 15.65 -16.33 -12.87
N ASP A 71 14.50 -15.66 -13.06
CA ASP A 71 14.50 -14.19 -13.15
C ASP A 71 13.42 -13.50 -12.31
N LEU A 72 13.84 -12.88 -11.20
CA LEU A 72 12.95 -12.21 -10.23
C LEU A 72 12.68 -10.77 -10.62
N ASP A 73 13.54 -10.18 -11.45
CA ASP A 73 13.47 -8.77 -11.77
C ASP A 73 12.14 -8.44 -12.48
N PRO A 74 11.65 -9.19 -13.49
CA PRO A 74 10.37 -8.93 -14.12
C PRO A 74 9.20 -8.96 -13.13
N ILE A 75 9.23 -9.86 -12.15
CA ILE A 75 8.18 -9.98 -11.13
C ILE A 75 8.22 -8.78 -10.20
N VAL A 76 9.39 -8.42 -9.67
CA VAL A 76 9.54 -7.25 -8.80
C VAL A 76 9.15 -5.97 -9.54
N GLN A 77 9.61 -5.79 -10.78
CA GLN A 77 9.23 -4.66 -11.63
C GLN A 77 7.73 -4.60 -11.92
N ASN A 78 7.07 -5.75 -12.06
CA ASN A 78 5.62 -5.79 -12.18
C ASN A 78 4.93 -5.33 -10.89
N LEU A 79 5.37 -5.79 -9.72
CA LEU A 79 4.81 -5.36 -8.44
C LEU A 79 5.04 -3.88 -8.15
N LEU A 80 6.20 -3.33 -8.54
CA LEU A 80 6.45 -1.88 -8.44
C LEU A 80 5.50 -1.08 -9.33
N ARG A 81 5.24 -1.53 -10.57
CA ARG A 81 4.23 -0.92 -11.45
C ARG A 81 2.81 -1.00 -10.86
N GLU A 82 2.46 -2.10 -10.20
CA GLU A 82 1.17 -2.23 -9.49
C GLU A 82 1.06 -1.23 -8.33
N ILE A 83 2.15 -0.97 -7.59
CA ILE A 83 2.19 0.07 -6.55
C ILE A 83 1.99 1.45 -7.16
N GLU A 84 2.71 1.79 -8.23
CA GLU A 84 2.57 3.07 -8.93
C GLU A 84 1.16 3.28 -9.51
N GLY A 85 0.58 2.23 -10.10
CA GLY A 85 -0.79 2.23 -10.60
C GLY A 85 -1.82 2.43 -9.47
N ALA A 86 -1.60 1.79 -8.32
CA ALA A 86 -2.44 1.97 -7.14
C ALA A 86 -2.36 3.39 -6.58
N ILE A 87 -1.17 4.00 -6.51
CA ILE A 87 -0.97 5.41 -6.12
C ILE A 87 -1.76 6.33 -7.06
N THR A 88 -1.57 6.16 -8.37
CA THR A 88 -2.26 6.95 -9.39
C THR A 88 -3.77 6.84 -9.26
N SER A 89 -4.29 5.62 -9.09
CA SER A 89 -5.72 5.35 -8.91
C SER A 89 -6.26 5.99 -7.63
N PHE A 90 -5.49 5.96 -6.54
CA PHE A 90 -5.87 6.59 -5.28
C PHE A 90 -6.01 8.12 -5.41
N ASP A 91 -5.03 8.76 -6.06
CA ASP A 91 -5.03 10.21 -6.23
C ASP A 91 -6.15 10.66 -7.18
N GLN A 92 -6.39 9.92 -8.26
CA GLN A 92 -7.52 10.18 -9.17
C GLN A 92 -8.87 10.04 -8.47
N ALA A 93 -9.07 8.98 -7.67
CA ALA A 93 -10.31 8.79 -6.91
C ALA A 93 -10.52 9.90 -5.86
N THR A 94 -9.45 10.31 -5.18
CA THR A 94 -9.47 11.41 -4.21
C THR A 94 -9.85 12.74 -4.89
N ALA A 95 -9.27 13.03 -6.06
CA ALA A 95 -9.56 14.22 -6.84
C ALA A 95 -11.01 14.23 -7.36
N SER A 96 -11.49 13.09 -7.89
CA SER A 96 -12.88 12.93 -8.33
C SER A 96 -13.87 13.22 -7.20
N LEU A 97 -13.68 12.61 -6.02
CA LEU A 97 -14.53 12.89 -4.85
C LEU A 97 -14.43 14.35 -4.39
N GLY A 98 -13.23 14.93 -4.42
CA GLY A 98 -13.04 16.35 -4.13
C GLY A 98 -13.91 17.24 -5.00
N HIS A 99 -13.94 16.98 -6.30
CA HIS A 99 -14.78 17.71 -7.24
C HIS A 99 -16.28 17.50 -6.98
N GLN A 100 -16.71 16.28 -6.64
CA GLN A 100 -18.10 16.01 -6.27
C GLN A 100 -18.55 16.78 -5.01
N TYR A 101 -17.65 16.97 -4.05
CA TYR A 101 -17.90 17.81 -2.87
C TYR A 101 -18.12 19.28 -3.27
N GLU A 102 -17.25 19.82 -4.11
CA GLU A 102 -17.33 21.20 -4.62
C GLU A 102 -18.65 21.44 -5.36
N MET A 103 -19.03 20.53 -6.27
CA MET A 103 -20.28 20.57 -7.01
C MET A 103 -21.53 20.54 -6.11
N LYS A 104 -21.41 19.96 -4.90
CA LYS A 104 -22.47 19.93 -3.89
C LYS A 104 -22.39 21.09 -2.88
N GLY A 105 -21.47 22.04 -3.08
CA GLY A 105 -21.26 23.17 -2.17
C GLY A 105 -20.77 22.75 -0.78
N ARG A 106 -20.07 21.61 -0.66
CA ARG A 106 -19.59 21.05 0.61
C ARG A 106 -18.08 21.20 0.74
N SER A 107 -17.60 21.47 1.94
CA SER A 107 -16.16 21.41 2.23
C SER A 107 -15.64 19.98 2.14
N SER A 108 -14.57 19.77 1.37
CA SER A 108 -13.84 18.50 1.27
C SER A 108 -12.74 18.35 2.33
N SER A 109 -12.77 19.14 3.42
CA SER A 109 -11.75 19.08 4.49
C SER A 109 -11.62 17.70 5.12
N ASP A 110 -12.75 17.05 5.45
CA ASP A 110 -12.76 15.73 6.07
C ASP A 110 -12.27 14.65 5.11
N LEU A 111 -12.60 14.78 3.82
CA LEU A 111 -12.09 13.90 2.76
C LEU A 111 -10.57 14.03 2.62
N ARG A 112 -10.03 15.26 2.62
CA ARG A 112 -8.58 15.49 2.58
C ARG A 112 -7.88 14.90 3.78
N ALA A 113 -8.38 15.16 5.00
CA ALA A 113 -7.84 14.59 6.22
C ALA A 113 -7.87 13.05 6.20
N TYR A 114 -8.94 12.46 5.66
CA TYR A 114 -9.04 11.02 5.48
C TYR A 114 -8.01 10.48 4.48
N ALA A 115 -7.87 11.14 3.32
CA ALA A 115 -6.89 10.74 2.31
C ALA A 115 -5.46 10.84 2.84
N ASP A 116 -5.14 11.88 3.60
CA ASP A 116 -3.82 12.06 4.23
C ASP A 116 -3.57 10.98 5.29
N ALA A 117 -4.59 10.61 6.08
CA ALA A 117 -4.48 9.51 7.02
C ALA A 117 -4.15 8.18 6.29
N CYS A 118 -4.83 7.88 5.17
CA CYS A 118 -4.51 6.74 4.31
C CYS A 118 -3.05 6.77 3.85
N ARG A 119 -2.57 7.91 3.33
CA ARG A 119 -1.17 8.08 2.91
C ARG A 119 -0.20 7.83 4.07
N HIS A 120 -0.50 8.36 5.26
CA HIS A 120 0.32 8.14 6.45
C HIS A 120 0.41 6.67 6.86
N ILE A 121 -0.63 5.86 6.67
CA ILE A 121 -0.52 4.41 6.90
C ILE A 121 0.45 3.77 5.92
N ALA A 122 0.35 4.04 4.62
CA ALA A 122 1.27 3.45 3.64
C ALA A 122 2.72 3.90 3.89
N THR A 123 2.95 5.20 4.08
CA THR A 123 4.29 5.73 4.35
C THR A 123 4.83 5.25 5.70
N GLY A 124 3.97 5.19 6.71
CA GLY A 124 4.31 4.69 8.05
C GLY A 124 4.69 3.21 8.01
N LEU A 125 3.93 2.39 7.28
CA LEU A 125 4.25 0.99 7.04
C LEU A 125 5.59 0.84 6.32
N TRP A 126 5.81 1.58 5.23
CA TRP A 126 7.09 1.54 4.51
C TRP A 126 8.28 1.89 5.40
N ARG A 127 8.20 3.02 6.13
CA ARG A 127 9.24 3.44 7.07
C ARG A 127 9.47 2.39 8.16
N TRP A 128 8.40 1.88 8.75
CA TRP A 128 8.49 0.85 9.78
C TRP A 128 9.13 -0.43 9.23
N THR A 129 8.77 -0.85 8.02
CA THR A 129 9.37 -2.01 7.35
C THR A 129 10.88 -1.84 7.16
N LEU A 130 11.32 -0.65 6.78
CA LEU A 130 12.75 -0.34 6.61
C LEU A 130 13.53 -0.26 7.93
N SER A 131 12.90 0.23 9.01
CA SER A 131 13.58 0.46 10.29
C SER A 131 13.40 -0.67 11.31
N SER A 132 12.39 -1.52 11.15
CA SER A 132 12.00 -2.51 12.16
C SER A 132 12.92 -3.73 12.15
N PRO A 133 13.28 -4.26 13.34
CA PRO A 133 13.98 -5.54 13.47
C PRO A 133 13.23 -6.72 12.83
N ARG A 134 11.90 -6.61 12.66
CA ARG A 134 11.05 -7.67 12.09
C ARG A 134 11.49 -8.15 10.71
N TYR A 135 11.96 -7.23 9.87
CA TYR A 135 12.38 -7.54 8.51
C TYR A 135 13.91 -7.55 8.36
N ASN A 136 14.62 -6.99 9.35
CA ASN A 136 16.07 -6.86 9.35
C ASN A 136 16.59 -6.13 8.09
N MET A 137 15.82 -5.14 7.61
CA MET A 137 16.11 -4.31 6.45
C MET A 137 17.21 -3.24 6.64
N PRO A 138 17.45 -2.66 7.84
CA PRO A 138 18.42 -1.57 7.98
C PRO A 138 19.82 -1.90 7.46
N LYS A 139 20.26 -3.16 7.57
CA LYS A 139 21.57 -3.63 7.10
C LYS A 139 21.69 -3.77 5.57
N TYR A 140 20.57 -3.68 4.86
CA TYR A 140 20.48 -3.77 3.39
C TYR A 140 20.21 -2.42 2.73
N LEU A 141 20.01 -1.36 3.53
CA LEU A 141 19.73 -0.02 3.04
C LEU A 141 21.05 0.70 2.73
N GLN A 142 21.15 1.23 1.52
CA GLN A 142 22.29 2.00 1.05
C GLN A 142 22.13 3.50 1.36
N PRO A 143 23.23 4.29 1.33
CA PRO A 143 23.18 5.73 1.61
C PRO A 143 22.28 6.53 0.65
N ASP A 144 22.04 6.03 -0.57
CA ASP A 144 21.15 6.62 -1.57
C ASP A 144 19.66 6.27 -1.35
N GLY A 145 19.35 5.45 -0.34
CA GLY A 145 18.00 5.01 -0.02
C GLY A 145 17.57 3.74 -0.78
N MET A 146 18.42 3.16 -1.63
CA MET A 146 18.14 1.85 -2.25
C MET A 146 18.30 0.72 -1.24
N ALA A 147 17.48 -0.33 -1.37
CA ALA A 147 17.60 -1.54 -0.56
C ALA A 147 18.03 -2.72 -1.44
N VAL A 148 19.13 -3.40 -1.07
CA VAL A 148 19.61 -4.61 -1.77
C VAL A 148 19.34 -5.82 -0.90
N ILE A 149 18.31 -6.59 -1.25
CA ILE A 149 17.84 -7.73 -0.45
C ILE A 149 18.44 -9.02 -1.00
N PRO A 150 19.41 -9.65 -0.32
CA PRO A 150 19.95 -10.94 -0.76
C PRO A 150 18.92 -12.04 -0.51
N LEU A 151 18.70 -12.90 -1.50
CA LEU A 151 17.70 -13.97 -1.44
C LEU A 151 18.31 -15.35 -1.12
N GLY A 152 19.62 -15.40 -0.87
CA GLY A 152 20.34 -16.56 -0.37
C GLY A 152 21.73 -16.19 0.15
N GLU A 153 22.13 -16.86 1.23
CA GLU A 153 23.48 -17.42 1.44
C GLU A 153 23.30 -18.94 1.53
#